data_AF-A0A3M1NYN9-F1
#
_entry.id   AF-A0A3M1NYN9-F1
#
_cell.length_a   1.000
_cell.length_b   1.000
_cell.length_c   1.000
_cell.angle_alpha   90.00
_cell.angle_beta   90.00
_cell.angle_gamma   90.00
#
_symmetry.space_group_name_H-M   'P 1'
#
loop_
_entity.id
_entity.type
_entity.pdbx_description
1 polymer ?
#
loop_
_entity_poly.entity_id
_entity_poly.type
_entity_poly.pdbx_seq_one_letter_code
_entity_poly.pdbx_strand_id
1 'polypeptide(L)'
;MNPFRHYPWLMVLSLFLLLLFVWTCGKGPTQPGKTNDPPDTMITQKALKKVPLGTDSTGAVTNLNLFVYTIEYTGVDLDGRVDSFQVRINDGPWSAFTTKTISSDTLEFDSQNSLNTVSVRAKDDRGAVDPTPATAEFRLTEIQANTRPNTAFEVGPPDGATTSPGVQFVVTGADPDGQVVQFRYSLDGGDEMTIPADDQGKAVIEFSQMKGNLLPLGNHTISVQAIDNLGAADDSPETRSFFVQTGFGPIIRFQAGPADGGGWFSNVDVAFAFSVELSHYNGTLFGFSWSFDDSSAAGFSPFSTDGFATIEGSKVTAGDHFFILRAKDIAGNLAQKTIRFAAAAASLDQGILIIDDCNFSENETLEAIFAASGHPVARYWDFDGDPANGHPKDDLSIWTPGELGKYSSVVIFTDNSPTAWANEILLGAYVKAGGNLWLTSYNWSGFSSGFLSEICGIVAVFNDFESAGITGVNDSWDNPWGNTVNSSFDGITIN
;
A
#
# COMPACT_ATOMS: atom_id res chain seq x y z
N MET A 1 -53.16 12.47 54.76
CA MET A 1 -54.61 12.73 54.63
C MET A 1 -55.17 11.77 53.61
N ASN A 2 -56.05 10.88 54.06
CA ASN A 2 -56.94 10.08 53.23
C ASN A 2 -58.01 11.03 52.63
N PRO A 3 -58.59 10.74 51.45
CA PRO A 3 -59.84 9.98 51.52
C PRO A 3 -60.10 9.00 50.36
N PHE A 4 -60.64 7.85 50.74
CA PHE A 4 -61.39 6.91 49.91
C PHE A 4 -62.76 7.50 49.50
N ARG A 5 -63.21 7.17 48.28
CA ARG A 5 -64.63 6.87 48.04
C ARG A 5 -64.76 5.72 47.03
N HIS A 6 -65.09 4.55 47.59
CA HIS A 6 -65.50 3.35 46.86
C HIS A 6 -66.84 3.57 46.15
N TYR A 7 -66.91 3.17 44.88
CA TYR A 7 -68.16 2.98 44.13
C TYR A 7 -68.35 1.48 43.84
N PRO A 8 -69.24 0.76 44.56
CA PRO A 8 -69.40 -0.69 44.43
C PRO A 8 -70.26 -1.14 43.23
N TRP A 9 -70.51 -0.28 42.25
CA TRP A 9 -71.46 -0.57 41.15
C TRP A 9 -70.77 -0.95 39.83
N LEU A 10 -69.44 -0.77 39.71
CA LEU A 10 -68.69 -1.14 38.50
C LEU A 10 -68.13 -2.57 38.52
N MET A 11 -67.96 -3.20 39.70
CA MET A 11 -67.58 -4.62 39.78
C MET A 11 -68.76 -5.58 39.51
N VAL A 12 -70.01 -5.14 39.69
CA VAL A 12 -71.18 -5.99 39.43
C VAL A 12 -71.52 -6.04 37.93
N LEU A 13 -71.16 -5.00 37.16
CA LEU A 13 -71.35 -4.99 35.70
C LEU A 13 -70.24 -5.78 34.98
N SER A 14 -69.01 -5.77 35.48
CA SER A 14 -67.92 -6.60 34.96
C SER A 14 -68.10 -8.09 35.29
N LEU A 15 -68.75 -8.45 36.40
CA LEU A 15 -69.10 -9.86 36.67
C LEU A 15 -70.29 -10.34 35.83
N PHE A 16 -71.26 -9.48 35.50
CA PHE A 16 -72.39 -9.86 34.64
C PHE A 16 -72.03 -9.99 33.16
N LEU A 17 -71.03 -9.24 32.66
CA LEU A 17 -70.47 -9.41 31.31
C LEU A 17 -69.49 -10.59 31.21
N LEU A 18 -68.82 -10.96 32.31
CA LEU A 18 -68.05 -12.21 32.37
C LEU A 18 -68.96 -13.45 32.49
N LEU A 19 -70.15 -13.33 33.09
CA LEU A 19 -71.13 -14.42 33.20
C LEU A 19 -72.01 -14.63 31.95
N LEU A 20 -72.05 -13.67 31.03
CA LEU A 20 -72.68 -13.85 29.71
C LEU A 20 -71.77 -14.53 28.67
N PHE A 21 -70.46 -14.64 28.93
CA PHE A 21 -69.52 -15.41 28.11
C PHE A 21 -69.21 -16.82 28.66
N VAL A 22 -69.75 -17.18 29.83
CA VAL A 22 -69.61 -18.53 30.42
C VAL A 22 -70.84 -19.42 30.12
N TRP A 23 -71.79 -18.94 29.31
CA TRP A 23 -72.90 -19.74 28.79
C TRP A 23 -72.82 -20.01 27.28
N THR A 24 -71.60 -20.29 26.82
CA THR A 24 -71.38 -21.24 25.70
C THR A 24 -70.30 -22.24 26.11
N CYS A 25 -70.44 -22.83 27.30
CA CYS A 25 -69.61 -23.96 27.67
C CYS A 25 -70.16 -25.22 27.00
N GLY A 26 -69.38 -25.73 26.04
CA GLY A 26 -69.15 -27.16 25.90
C GLY A 26 -70.26 -27.98 25.25
N LYS A 27 -70.17 -28.15 23.93
CA LYS A 27 -70.12 -29.53 23.46
C LYS A 27 -68.68 -30.01 23.67
N GLY A 28 -68.49 -30.82 24.71
CA GLY A 28 -67.41 -31.81 24.75
C GLY A 28 -67.56 -32.81 23.59
N PRO A 29 -66.75 -33.88 23.58
CA PRO A 29 -66.21 -34.51 22.38
C PRO A 29 -67.26 -34.80 21.30
N THR A 30 -66.97 -34.30 20.09
CA THR A 30 -67.43 -34.70 18.75
C THR A 30 -68.86 -35.25 18.64
N GLN A 31 -69.74 -34.47 18.03
CA GLN A 31 -70.91 -35.04 17.37
C GLN A 31 -70.46 -35.74 16.08
N PRO A 32 -70.65 -37.06 15.92
CA PRO A 32 -70.35 -37.76 14.68
C PRO A 32 -71.28 -37.24 13.57
N GLY A 33 -70.71 -36.74 12.47
CA GLY A 33 -71.47 -36.41 11.25
C GLY A 33 -71.49 -34.94 10.83
N LYS A 34 -70.70 -34.04 11.43
CA LYS A 34 -70.41 -32.73 10.81
C LYS A 34 -69.19 -32.83 9.89
N THR A 35 -69.23 -32.13 8.76
CA THR A 35 -68.08 -31.90 7.88
C THR A 35 -66.95 -31.29 8.69
N ASN A 36 -65.73 -31.79 8.51
CA ASN A 36 -64.53 -31.24 9.15
C ASN A 36 -64.17 -29.91 8.50
N ASP A 37 -64.10 -28.83 9.27
CA ASP A 37 -63.72 -27.52 8.75
C ASP A 37 -62.19 -27.40 8.80
N PRO A 38 -61.51 -27.01 7.70
CA PRO A 38 -60.06 -26.92 7.71
C PRO A 38 -59.56 -25.80 8.64
N PRO A 39 -58.32 -25.91 9.15
CA PRO A 39 -57.73 -24.87 9.98
C PRO A 39 -57.42 -23.61 9.17
N ASP A 40 -57.36 -22.46 9.84
CA ASP A 40 -56.83 -21.20 9.29
C ASP A 40 -55.39 -20.97 9.79
N THR A 41 -54.48 -20.62 8.88
CA THR A 41 -53.07 -20.35 9.20
C THR A 41 -52.77 -18.84 9.17
N MET A 42 -51.86 -18.38 10.02
CA MET A 42 -51.44 -16.99 10.05
C MET A 42 -49.94 -16.89 10.37
N ILE A 43 -49.25 -16.02 9.64
CA ILE A 43 -47.85 -15.65 9.92
C ILE A 43 -47.86 -14.51 10.93
N THR A 44 -47.19 -14.70 12.06
CA THR A 44 -47.16 -13.74 13.18
C THR A 44 -45.92 -12.86 13.16
N GLN A 45 -44.82 -13.35 12.59
CA GLN A 45 -43.58 -12.60 12.46
C GLN A 45 -42.82 -13.02 11.19
N LYS A 46 -42.10 -12.07 10.60
CA LYS A 46 -41.12 -12.34 9.53
C LYS A 46 -39.83 -11.53 9.76
N ALA A 47 -38.70 -12.06 9.31
CA ALA A 47 -37.41 -11.39 9.30
C ALA A 47 -36.56 -11.86 8.11
N LEU A 48 -35.69 -10.98 7.61
CA LEU A 48 -34.73 -11.27 6.54
C LEU A 48 -33.35 -10.78 6.98
N LYS A 49 -32.31 -11.58 6.76
CA LYS A 49 -30.92 -11.23 7.11
C LYS A 49 -29.94 -11.67 6.03
N LYS A 50 -28.87 -10.90 5.85
CA LYS A 50 -27.79 -11.24 4.91
C LYS A 50 -26.99 -12.45 5.43
N VAL A 51 -26.71 -13.41 4.55
CA VAL A 51 -25.77 -14.51 4.86
C VAL A 51 -24.34 -13.94 4.85
N PRO A 52 -23.48 -14.30 5.82
CA PRO A 52 -22.07 -13.92 5.79
C PRO A 52 -21.43 -14.25 4.43
N LEU A 53 -20.66 -13.31 3.89
CA LEU A 53 -20.07 -13.47 2.56
C LEU A 53 -19.04 -14.60 2.57
N GLY A 54 -19.12 -15.46 1.55
CA GLY A 54 -18.13 -16.48 1.25
C GLY A 54 -17.40 -16.11 -0.03
N THR A 55 -16.08 -16.28 -0.03
CA THR A 55 -15.22 -16.04 -1.19
C THR A 55 -14.62 -17.34 -1.71
N ASP A 56 -14.36 -17.42 -3.02
CA ASP A 56 -13.58 -18.50 -3.59
C ASP A 56 -12.06 -18.27 -3.43
N SER A 57 -11.25 -19.14 -4.02
CA SER A 57 -9.78 -19.03 -3.98
C SER A 57 -9.20 -17.81 -4.69
N THR A 58 -10.01 -17.10 -5.49
CA THR A 58 -9.62 -15.87 -6.19
C THR A 58 -10.06 -14.61 -5.43
N GLY A 59 -10.77 -14.77 -4.30
CA GLY A 59 -11.37 -13.68 -3.55
C GLY A 59 -12.73 -13.24 -4.09
N ALA A 60 -13.26 -13.87 -5.14
CA ALA A 60 -14.56 -13.53 -5.69
C ALA A 60 -15.69 -13.95 -4.74
N VAL A 61 -16.65 -13.05 -4.51
CA VAL A 61 -17.83 -13.32 -3.67
C VAL A 61 -18.75 -14.32 -4.37
N THR A 62 -19.13 -15.37 -3.65
CA THR A 62 -19.89 -16.51 -4.21
C THR A 62 -21.37 -16.53 -3.81
N ASN A 63 -21.76 -15.78 -2.78
CA ASN A 63 -23.11 -15.80 -2.20
C ASN A 63 -23.68 -14.38 -1.99
N LEU A 64 -23.35 -13.45 -2.90
CA LEU A 64 -23.80 -12.06 -2.85
C LEU A 64 -25.32 -11.92 -2.88
N ASN A 65 -26.03 -12.85 -3.53
CA ASN A 65 -27.48 -12.88 -3.64
C ASN A 65 -28.19 -13.69 -2.53
N LEU A 66 -27.45 -14.32 -1.60
CA LEU A 66 -28.02 -15.25 -0.62
C LEU A 66 -28.38 -14.57 0.70
N PHE A 67 -29.59 -14.82 1.20
CA PHE A 67 -30.16 -14.27 2.43
C PHE A 67 -30.88 -15.39 3.21
N VAL A 68 -31.02 -15.24 4.52
CA VAL A 68 -31.81 -16.15 5.37
C VAL A 68 -33.11 -15.46 5.76
N TYR A 69 -34.22 -16.14 5.53
CA TYR A 69 -35.51 -15.73 6.08
C TYR A 69 -35.79 -16.43 7.40
N THR A 70 -36.66 -15.83 8.21
CA THR A 70 -37.30 -16.48 9.34
C THR A 70 -38.76 -16.07 9.38
N ILE A 71 -39.68 -17.02 9.44
CA ILE A 71 -41.11 -16.76 9.72
C ILE A 71 -41.55 -17.52 10.97
N GLU A 72 -42.37 -16.87 11.77
CA GLU A 72 -43.15 -17.51 12.84
C GLU A 72 -44.61 -17.53 12.43
N TYR A 73 -45.30 -18.62 12.75
CA TYR A 73 -46.68 -18.82 12.33
C TYR A 73 -47.47 -19.65 13.35
N THR A 74 -48.78 -19.45 13.34
CA THR A 74 -49.74 -20.20 14.15
C THR A 74 -50.93 -20.59 13.29
N GLY A 75 -51.79 -21.45 13.82
CA GLY A 75 -53.06 -21.79 13.19
C GLY A 75 -54.16 -21.93 14.23
N VAL A 76 -55.39 -21.77 13.77
CA VAL A 76 -56.61 -21.92 14.57
C VAL A 76 -57.52 -22.91 13.86
N ASP A 77 -58.07 -23.84 14.63
CA ASP A 77 -59.10 -24.77 14.19
C ASP A 77 -60.29 -24.62 15.14
N LEU A 78 -61.47 -24.36 14.58
CA LEU A 78 -62.69 -24.09 15.35
C LEU A 78 -63.43 -25.36 15.77
N ASP A 79 -63.26 -26.47 15.05
CA ASP A 79 -63.95 -27.74 15.32
C ASP A 79 -63.00 -28.90 15.67
N GLY A 80 -61.69 -28.64 15.71
CA GLY A 80 -60.64 -29.56 16.14
C GLY A 80 -59.42 -28.85 16.73
N ARG A 81 -58.23 -29.33 16.36
CA ARG A 81 -56.95 -28.70 16.70
C ARG A 81 -56.00 -28.79 15.50
N VAL A 82 -55.11 -27.80 15.39
CA VAL A 82 -54.00 -27.88 14.44
C VAL A 82 -53.03 -29.00 14.84
N ASP A 83 -52.75 -29.88 13.90
CA ASP A 83 -51.81 -31.01 14.04
C ASP A 83 -50.40 -30.62 13.60
N SER A 84 -50.27 -30.06 12.39
CA SER A 84 -48.97 -29.79 11.77
C SER A 84 -49.03 -28.73 10.67
N PHE A 85 -47.87 -28.19 10.31
CA PHE A 85 -47.69 -27.17 9.28
C PHE A 85 -46.75 -27.67 8.19
N GLN A 86 -46.90 -27.13 6.98
CA GLN A 86 -45.93 -27.26 5.90
C GLN A 86 -45.65 -25.89 5.30
N VAL A 87 -44.43 -25.70 4.83
CA VAL A 87 -43.94 -24.44 4.28
C VAL A 87 -43.49 -24.69 2.84
N ARG A 88 -43.68 -23.72 1.96
CA ARG A 88 -43.04 -23.69 0.65
C ARG A 88 -42.45 -22.31 0.38
N ILE A 89 -41.40 -22.30 -0.43
CA ILE A 89 -40.76 -21.09 -0.95
C ILE A 89 -41.21 -20.93 -2.40
N ASN A 90 -41.68 -19.73 -2.74
CA ASN A 90 -42.28 -19.38 -4.01
C ASN A 90 -43.33 -20.42 -4.42
N ASP A 91 -43.32 -20.83 -5.69
CA ASP A 91 -44.15 -21.92 -6.21
C ASP A 91 -43.49 -23.30 -6.14
N GLY A 92 -42.49 -23.44 -5.26
CA GLY A 92 -41.79 -24.70 -5.00
C GLY A 92 -42.66 -25.76 -4.31
N PRO A 93 -42.11 -26.98 -4.12
CA PRO A 93 -42.80 -28.05 -3.44
C PRO A 93 -43.04 -27.68 -1.96
N TRP A 94 -44.17 -28.15 -1.43
CA TRP A 94 -44.41 -28.08 0.00
C TRP A 94 -43.47 -29.01 0.76
N SER A 95 -42.97 -28.54 1.91
CA SER A 95 -42.23 -29.36 2.86
C SER A 95 -43.08 -30.51 3.42
N ALA A 96 -42.43 -31.47 4.05
CA ALA A 96 -43.14 -32.40 4.93
C ALA A 96 -43.84 -31.64 6.06
N PHE A 97 -44.96 -32.20 6.53
CA PHE A 97 -45.66 -31.69 7.69
C PHE A 97 -44.80 -31.79 8.96
N THR A 98 -44.80 -30.75 9.78
CA THR A 98 -44.06 -30.66 11.04
C THR A 98 -44.86 -29.92 12.10
N THR A 99 -44.59 -30.18 13.38
CA THR A 99 -45.19 -29.46 14.51
C THR A 99 -44.48 -28.15 14.83
N LYS A 100 -43.41 -27.80 14.10
CA LYS A 100 -42.68 -26.54 14.27
C LYS A 100 -43.55 -25.36 13.86
N THR A 101 -43.54 -24.32 14.69
CA THR A 101 -44.23 -23.02 14.47
C THR A 101 -43.28 -21.93 13.96
N ILE A 102 -42.07 -22.31 13.58
CA ILE A 102 -41.03 -21.44 13.04
C ILE A 102 -40.35 -22.15 11.87
N SER A 103 -40.10 -21.42 10.79
CA SER A 103 -39.34 -21.88 9.63
C SER A 103 -38.26 -20.86 9.29
N SER A 104 -37.08 -21.37 8.95
CA SER A 104 -35.96 -20.58 8.46
C SER A 104 -35.22 -21.38 7.40
N ASP A 105 -34.90 -20.72 6.28
CA ASP A 105 -34.14 -21.27 5.18
C ASP A 105 -33.55 -20.10 4.35
N THR A 106 -32.85 -20.41 3.27
CA THR A 106 -32.25 -19.41 2.39
C THR A 106 -33.18 -18.94 1.27
N LEU A 107 -33.03 -17.68 0.86
CA LEU A 107 -33.61 -17.08 -0.33
C LEU A 107 -32.50 -16.49 -1.18
N GLU A 108 -32.61 -16.64 -2.49
CA GLU A 108 -31.77 -15.96 -3.47
C GLU A 108 -32.50 -14.74 -4.04
N PHE A 109 -31.79 -13.63 -4.18
CA PHE A 109 -32.30 -12.40 -4.76
C PHE A 109 -31.45 -11.97 -5.95
N ASP A 110 -31.97 -12.17 -7.16
CA ASP A 110 -31.26 -11.80 -8.41
C ASP A 110 -31.05 -10.28 -8.57
N SER A 111 -31.84 -9.47 -7.87
CA SER A 111 -31.78 -8.03 -7.90
C SER A 111 -32.40 -7.42 -6.64
N GLN A 112 -32.20 -6.12 -6.42
CA GLN A 112 -32.87 -5.38 -5.35
C GLN A 112 -34.40 -5.38 -5.45
N ASN A 113 -34.94 -5.60 -6.65
CA ASN A 113 -36.37 -5.64 -6.91
C ASN A 113 -36.96 -7.06 -6.86
N SER A 114 -36.13 -8.09 -6.65
CA SER A 114 -36.59 -9.48 -6.60
C SER A 114 -37.53 -9.69 -5.42
N LEU A 115 -38.60 -10.44 -5.68
CA LEU A 115 -39.63 -10.78 -4.70
C LEU A 115 -39.63 -12.29 -4.47
N ASN A 116 -39.43 -12.68 -3.22
CA ASN A 116 -39.61 -14.06 -2.77
C ASN A 116 -40.88 -14.15 -1.91
N THR A 117 -41.64 -15.22 -2.03
CA THR A 117 -42.84 -15.47 -1.20
C THR A 117 -42.66 -16.76 -0.42
N VAL A 118 -42.84 -16.72 0.90
CA VAL A 118 -42.90 -17.94 1.72
C VAL A 118 -44.35 -18.17 2.11
N SER A 119 -44.89 -19.34 1.76
CA SER A 119 -46.27 -19.72 2.11
C SER A 119 -46.26 -20.79 3.21
N VAL A 120 -47.17 -20.69 4.17
CA VAL A 120 -47.38 -21.71 5.21
C VAL A 120 -48.86 -22.08 5.29
N ARG A 121 -49.13 -23.37 5.48
CA ARG A 121 -50.49 -23.88 5.70
C ARG A 121 -50.53 -24.99 6.72
N ALA A 122 -51.56 -24.99 7.54
CA ALA A 122 -51.82 -25.95 8.59
C ALA A 122 -52.61 -27.16 8.08
N LYS A 123 -52.55 -28.25 8.84
CA LYS A 123 -53.43 -29.41 8.76
C LYS A 123 -53.93 -29.75 10.15
N ASP A 124 -55.20 -30.09 10.26
CA ASP A 124 -55.83 -30.45 11.54
C ASP A 124 -55.66 -31.94 11.91
N ASP A 125 -56.20 -32.32 13.06
CA ASP A 125 -56.18 -33.67 13.63
C ASP A 125 -57.09 -34.68 12.90
N ARG A 126 -57.88 -34.23 11.91
CA ARG A 126 -58.72 -35.08 11.05
C ARG A 126 -58.25 -35.09 9.59
N GLY A 127 -57.15 -34.40 9.29
CA GLY A 127 -56.46 -34.40 8.02
C GLY A 127 -56.91 -33.35 7.01
N ALA A 128 -57.81 -32.41 7.35
CA ALA A 128 -58.09 -31.30 6.43
C ALA A 128 -56.95 -30.28 6.48
N VAL A 129 -56.67 -29.69 5.31
CA VAL A 129 -55.57 -28.77 5.08
C VAL A 129 -56.16 -27.41 4.79
N ASP A 130 -55.56 -26.37 5.38
CA ASP A 130 -55.92 -24.98 5.12
C ASP A 130 -55.89 -24.70 3.59
N PRO A 131 -57.04 -24.37 2.98
CA PRO A 131 -57.15 -24.08 1.54
C PRO A 131 -56.62 -22.70 1.18
N THR A 132 -56.36 -21.83 2.15
CA THR A 132 -55.92 -20.44 2.02
C THR A 132 -54.61 -20.21 2.77
N PRO A 133 -53.47 -20.71 2.25
CA PRO A 133 -52.18 -20.55 2.92
C PRO A 133 -51.87 -19.08 3.26
N ALA A 134 -51.33 -18.86 4.45
CA ALA A 134 -50.76 -17.56 4.80
C ALA A 134 -49.46 -17.34 4.01
N THR A 135 -49.27 -16.14 3.48
CA THR A 135 -48.10 -15.78 2.67
C THR A 135 -47.32 -14.62 3.31
N ALA A 136 -45.99 -14.72 3.26
CA ALA A 136 -45.08 -13.63 3.59
C ALA A 136 -44.22 -13.33 2.36
N GLU A 137 -44.30 -12.10 1.88
CA GLU A 137 -43.42 -11.57 0.85
C GLU A 137 -42.11 -11.10 1.48
N PHE A 138 -40.99 -11.27 0.77
CA PHE A 138 -39.66 -10.80 1.14
C PHE A 138 -39.03 -10.05 -0.03
N ARG A 139 -38.50 -8.86 0.25
CA ARG A 139 -37.75 -7.99 -0.68
C ARG A 139 -36.43 -7.57 -0.03
N LEU A 140 -35.39 -7.30 -0.83
CA LEU A 140 -34.15 -6.70 -0.31
C LEU A 140 -34.33 -5.28 0.23
N THR A 141 -35.46 -4.63 -0.04
CA THR A 141 -35.77 -3.35 0.61
C THR A 141 -36.26 -3.50 2.05
N GLU A 142 -36.46 -4.72 2.56
CA GLU A 142 -36.90 -5.00 3.94
C GLU A 142 -35.74 -5.12 4.94
N ILE A 143 -34.52 -5.36 4.46
CA ILE A 143 -33.33 -5.10 5.28
C ILE A 143 -33.15 -3.58 5.42
N GLN A 144 -32.33 -3.13 6.38
CA GLN A 144 -32.02 -1.71 6.56
C GLN A 144 -31.84 -1.03 5.20
N ALA A 145 -32.43 0.16 5.01
CA ALA A 145 -32.35 0.90 3.75
C ALA A 145 -30.89 0.92 3.29
N ASN A 146 -30.63 0.30 2.14
CA ASN A 146 -29.28 0.12 1.61
C ASN A 146 -28.89 1.36 0.79
N THR A 147 -27.84 2.04 1.22
CA THR A 147 -27.30 3.22 0.55
C THR A 147 -26.28 2.77 -0.46
N ARG A 148 -26.42 3.18 -1.73
CA ARG A 148 -25.50 2.76 -2.77
C ARG A 148 -24.06 3.23 -2.48
N PRO A 149 -23.06 2.44 -2.89
CA PRO A 149 -21.66 2.85 -2.79
C PRO A 149 -21.34 3.96 -3.80
N ASN A 150 -20.18 4.59 -3.61
CA ASN A 150 -19.53 5.43 -4.62
C ASN A 150 -18.27 4.75 -5.19
N THR A 151 -17.80 5.26 -6.32
CA THR A 151 -16.61 4.77 -7.03
C THR A 151 -15.67 5.93 -7.35
N ALA A 152 -14.36 5.69 -7.28
CA ALA A 152 -13.36 6.64 -7.72
C ALA A 152 -12.10 5.94 -8.26
N PHE A 153 -11.37 6.63 -9.13
CA PHE A 153 -10.01 6.24 -9.52
C PHE A 153 -8.97 6.93 -8.65
N GLU A 154 -8.16 6.15 -7.93
CA GLU A 154 -7.04 6.63 -7.13
C GLU A 154 -5.75 6.72 -7.96
N VAL A 155 -5.51 5.72 -8.81
CA VAL A 155 -4.32 5.65 -9.69
C VAL A 155 -4.76 5.32 -11.12
N GLY A 156 -4.00 5.83 -12.08
CA GLY A 156 -4.13 5.53 -13.51
C GLY A 156 -4.01 6.80 -14.35
N PRO A 157 -3.94 6.67 -15.69
CA PRO A 157 -3.96 7.81 -16.60
C PRO A 157 -5.16 8.72 -16.29
N PRO A 158 -4.98 10.03 -16.08
CA PRO A 158 -6.09 10.96 -15.93
C PRO A 158 -6.81 11.20 -17.27
N ASP A 159 -7.95 11.88 -17.23
CA ASP A 159 -8.69 12.22 -18.44
C ASP A 159 -7.87 13.04 -19.44
N GLY A 160 -7.92 12.61 -20.69
CA GLY A 160 -7.16 13.19 -21.81
C GLY A 160 -5.67 12.85 -21.79
N ALA A 161 -5.20 12.03 -20.84
CA ALA A 161 -3.79 11.63 -20.79
C ALA A 161 -3.39 10.79 -22.00
N THR A 162 -2.09 10.81 -22.29
CA THR A 162 -1.47 9.88 -23.22
C THR A 162 -0.57 8.90 -22.45
N THR A 163 -0.63 7.63 -22.81
CA THR A 163 0.09 6.55 -22.14
C THR A 163 0.57 5.47 -23.13
N SER A 164 1.31 4.50 -22.61
CA SER A 164 1.78 3.32 -23.33
C SER A 164 0.72 2.19 -23.32
N PRO A 165 0.88 1.11 -24.10
CA PRO A 165 -0.06 -0.02 -24.12
C PRO A 165 -0.29 -0.73 -22.78
N GLY A 166 0.62 -0.57 -21.81
CA GLY A 166 0.49 -1.13 -20.47
C GLY A 166 0.01 -0.07 -19.49
N VAL A 167 -1.11 -0.34 -18.82
CA VAL A 167 -1.81 0.60 -17.94
C VAL A 167 -2.32 -0.13 -16.71
N GLN A 168 -2.22 0.53 -15.55
CA GLN A 168 -2.82 0.09 -14.31
C GLN A 168 -3.75 1.17 -13.76
N PHE A 169 -4.93 0.76 -13.29
CA PHE A 169 -5.85 1.57 -12.52
C PHE A 169 -5.98 0.99 -11.12
N VAL A 170 -5.90 1.85 -10.11
CA VAL A 170 -6.34 1.52 -8.75
C VAL A 170 -7.68 2.22 -8.56
N VAL A 171 -8.72 1.43 -8.33
CA VAL A 171 -10.08 1.90 -8.09
C VAL A 171 -10.41 1.72 -6.62
N THR A 172 -11.19 2.64 -6.08
CA THR A 172 -11.67 2.60 -4.71
C THR A 172 -13.17 2.86 -4.69
N GLY A 173 -13.84 2.32 -3.70
CA GLY A 173 -15.24 2.60 -3.43
C GLY A 173 -15.50 2.66 -1.94
N ALA A 174 -16.46 3.50 -1.57
CA ALA A 174 -16.92 3.65 -0.20
C ALA A 174 -18.42 3.42 -0.15
N ASP A 175 -18.84 2.65 0.84
CA ASP A 175 -20.22 2.35 1.14
C ASP A 175 -20.60 2.98 2.50
N PRO A 176 -21.57 3.91 2.55
CA PRO A 176 -21.96 4.59 3.79
C PRO A 176 -22.57 3.68 4.86
N ASP A 177 -23.22 2.57 4.49
CA ASP A 177 -23.91 1.68 5.44
C ASP A 177 -23.49 0.20 5.33
N GLY A 178 -22.47 -0.08 4.53
CA GLY A 178 -21.88 -1.40 4.40
C GLY A 178 -20.41 -1.36 3.99
N GLN A 179 -20.06 -2.25 3.06
CA GLN A 179 -18.73 -2.40 2.50
C GLN A 179 -18.81 -2.70 1.01
N VAL A 180 -17.87 -2.16 0.24
CA VAL A 180 -17.69 -2.53 -1.17
C VAL A 180 -17.03 -3.91 -1.24
N VAL A 181 -17.61 -4.80 -2.04
CA VAL A 181 -17.15 -6.20 -2.15
C VAL A 181 -16.65 -6.56 -3.53
N GLN A 182 -17.04 -5.78 -4.54
CA GLN A 182 -16.71 -6.04 -5.93
C GLN A 182 -16.75 -4.74 -6.72
N PHE A 183 -15.96 -4.67 -7.78
CA PHE A 183 -16.09 -3.69 -8.83
C PHE A 183 -16.50 -4.36 -10.12
N ARG A 184 -17.27 -3.61 -10.89
CA ARG A 184 -17.69 -3.92 -12.24
C ARG A 184 -17.05 -2.90 -13.15
N TYR A 185 -16.46 -3.34 -14.25
CA TYR A 185 -15.82 -2.42 -15.19
C TYR A 185 -15.99 -2.85 -16.63
N SER A 186 -15.95 -1.90 -17.55
CA SER A 186 -15.91 -2.14 -18.99
C SER A 186 -14.88 -1.24 -19.65
N LEU A 187 -14.27 -1.75 -20.73
CA LEU A 187 -13.33 -1.03 -21.57
C LEU A 187 -13.98 -0.80 -22.93
N ASP A 188 -13.97 0.44 -23.41
CA ASP A 188 -14.48 0.87 -24.72
C ASP A 188 -15.94 0.48 -25.00
N GLY A 189 -16.75 0.38 -23.94
CA GLY A 189 -18.14 -0.08 -24.02
C GLY A 189 -18.28 -1.57 -24.41
N GLY A 190 -17.21 -2.34 -24.29
CA GLY A 190 -17.20 -3.79 -24.47
C GLY A 190 -17.82 -4.54 -23.29
N ASP A 191 -17.48 -5.83 -23.21
CA ASP A 191 -18.04 -6.73 -22.19
C ASP A 191 -17.75 -6.25 -20.76
N GLU A 192 -18.74 -6.48 -19.90
CA GLU A 192 -18.65 -6.17 -18.49
C GLU A 192 -17.81 -7.23 -17.76
N MET A 193 -16.81 -6.77 -17.03
CA MET A 193 -15.90 -7.57 -16.24
C MET A 193 -16.11 -7.27 -14.75
N THR A 194 -15.74 -8.22 -13.89
CA THR A 194 -15.79 -8.01 -12.44
C THR A 194 -14.46 -8.34 -11.78
N ILE A 195 -14.17 -7.65 -10.69
CA ILE A 195 -12.98 -7.85 -9.86
C ILE A 195 -13.36 -7.68 -8.39
N PRO A 196 -12.96 -8.59 -7.49
CA PRO A 196 -13.24 -8.44 -6.06
C PRO A 196 -12.55 -7.19 -5.50
N ALA A 197 -13.20 -6.56 -4.52
CA ALA A 197 -12.56 -5.54 -3.70
C ALA A 197 -11.73 -6.20 -2.58
N ASP A 198 -10.65 -5.55 -2.17
CA ASP A 198 -9.92 -5.90 -0.96
C ASP A 198 -10.62 -5.36 0.31
N ASP A 199 -10.04 -5.66 1.48
CA ASP A 199 -10.58 -5.23 2.79
C ASP A 199 -10.64 -3.71 2.98
N GLN A 200 -9.99 -2.94 2.09
CA GLN A 200 -10.01 -1.48 2.08
C GLN A 200 -11.00 -0.91 1.05
N GLY A 201 -11.78 -1.76 0.36
CA GLY A 201 -12.68 -1.34 -0.69
C GLY A 201 -11.93 -0.88 -1.94
N LYS A 202 -10.79 -1.49 -2.27
CA LYS A 202 -9.98 -1.18 -3.46
C LYS A 202 -9.81 -2.37 -4.39
N ALA A 203 -9.52 -2.11 -5.65
CA ALA A 203 -9.14 -3.14 -6.62
C ALA A 203 -8.15 -2.60 -7.66
N VAL A 204 -7.42 -3.51 -8.32
CA VAL A 204 -6.43 -3.18 -9.34
C VAL A 204 -6.84 -3.75 -10.70
N ILE A 205 -7.14 -2.88 -11.65
CA ILE A 205 -7.40 -3.24 -13.05
C ILE A 205 -6.11 -3.01 -13.83
N GLU A 206 -5.57 -4.05 -14.45
CA GLU A 206 -4.25 -4.00 -15.10
C GLU A 206 -4.28 -4.61 -16.49
N PHE A 207 -3.71 -3.85 -17.42
CA PHE A 207 -3.40 -4.24 -18.78
C PHE A 207 -1.88 -4.29 -18.91
N SER A 208 -1.31 -5.48 -19.09
CA SER A 208 0.14 -5.66 -19.09
C SER A 208 0.61 -6.75 -20.04
N GLN A 209 1.89 -6.70 -20.38
CA GLN A 209 2.55 -7.71 -21.20
C GLN A 209 2.50 -9.10 -20.53
N MET A 210 2.64 -9.14 -19.20
CA MET A 210 2.62 -10.38 -18.42
C MET A 210 1.24 -11.05 -18.42
N LYS A 211 0.16 -10.26 -18.38
CA LYS A 211 -1.21 -10.76 -18.48
C LYS A 211 -1.65 -11.05 -19.92
N GLY A 212 -0.83 -10.69 -20.91
CA GLY A 212 -1.13 -10.90 -22.33
C GLY A 212 -2.33 -10.08 -22.83
N ASN A 213 -2.66 -8.97 -22.16
CA ASN A 213 -3.86 -8.16 -22.38
C ASN A 213 -3.54 -6.68 -22.61
N LEU A 214 -2.40 -6.36 -23.24
CA LEU A 214 -2.03 -4.98 -23.58
C LEU A 214 -3.13 -4.27 -24.38
N LEU A 215 -3.29 -2.97 -24.12
CA LEU A 215 -4.24 -2.14 -24.85
C LEU A 215 -3.77 -1.90 -26.30
N PRO A 216 -4.68 -1.98 -27.29
CA PRO A 216 -4.40 -1.51 -28.65
C PRO A 216 -4.01 -0.03 -28.70
N LEU A 217 -3.50 0.43 -29.84
CA LEU A 217 -3.24 1.87 -30.03
C LEU A 217 -4.56 2.60 -30.33
N GLY A 218 -4.73 3.80 -29.80
CA GLY A 218 -5.91 4.63 -30.05
C GLY A 218 -6.52 5.23 -28.79
N ASN A 219 -7.72 5.78 -28.94
CA ASN A 219 -8.50 6.28 -27.82
C ASN A 219 -9.14 5.12 -27.08
N HIS A 220 -9.08 5.17 -25.75
CA HIS A 220 -9.74 4.23 -24.86
C HIS A 220 -10.60 4.96 -23.84
N THR A 221 -11.65 4.30 -23.37
CA THR A 221 -12.46 4.74 -22.23
C THR A 221 -12.71 3.57 -21.30
N ILE A 222 -12.41 3.73 -20.03
CA ILE A 222 -12.74 2.77 -18.98
C ILE A 222 -13.88 3.32 -18.13
N SER A 223 -14.86 2.47 -17.80
CA SER A 223 -15.98 2.77 -16.89
C SER A 223 -15.94 1.78 -15.73
N VAL A 224 -16.11 2.25 -14.49
CA VAL A 224 -16.05 1.41 -13.28
C VAL A 224 -17.18 1.78 -12.33
N GLN A 225 -17.79 0.78 -11.70
CA GLN A 225 -18.79 0.90 -10.63
C GLN A 225 -18.47 -0.05 -9.48
N ALA A 226 -18.52 0.46 -8.26
CA ALA A 226 -18.48 -0.33 -7.03
C ALA A 226 -19.82 -1.06 -6.81
N ILE A 227 -19.75 -2.23 -6.18
CA ILE A 227 -20.90 -3.04 -5.75
C ILE A 227 -20.74 -3.35 -4.25
N ASP A 228 -21.78 -3.08 -3.48
CA ASP A 228 -21.82 -3.30 -2.03
C ASP A 228 -22.13 -4.75 -1.63
N ASN A 229 -22.03 -5.04 -0.34
CA ASN A 229 -22.31 -6.36 0.26
C ASN A 229 -23.79 -6.78 0.24
N LEU A 230 -24.69 -5.91 -0.20
CA LEU A 230 -26.13 -6.14 -0.39
C LEU A 230 -26.52 -6.18 -1.88
N GLY A 231 -25.55 -6.03 -2.79
CA GLY A 231 -25.70 -6.10 -4.23
C GLY A 231 -26.14 -4.81 -4.91
N ALA A 232 -26.14 -3.64 -4.25
CA ALA A 232 -26.32 -2.39 -4.98
C ALA A 232 -25.04 -2.01 -5.70
N ALA A 233 -25.19 -1.54 -6.94
CA ALA A 233 -24.14 -0.88 -7.67
C ALA A 233 -24.22 0.64 -7.46
N ASP A 234 -23.08 1.31 -7.58
CA ASP A 234 -22.99 2.76 -7.77
C ASP A 234 -23.82 3.17 -9.01
N ASP A 235 -24.72 4.15 -8.85
CA ASP A 235 -25.57 4.66 -9.95
C ASP A 235 -24.84 5.64 -10.87
N SER A 236 -23.66 6.11 -10.46
CA SER A 236 -22.79 7.03 -11.19
C SER A 236 -21.45 6.35 -11.50
N PRO A 237 -21.35 5.54 -12.56
CA PRO A 237 -20.07 4.99 -13.00
C PRO A 237 -19.02 6.09 -13.14
N GLU A 238 -17.85 5.85 -12.56
CA GLU A 238 -16.69 6.70 -12.76
C GLU A 238 -16.04 6.29 -14.09
N THR A 239 -15.76 7.27 -14.95
CA THR A 239 -15.18 7.03 -16.28
C THR A 239 -13.86 7.75 -16.45
N ARG A 240 -12.92 7.14 -17.19
CA ARG A 240 -11.74 7.85 -17.69
C ARG A 240 -11.49 7.61 -19.16
N SER A 241 -11.11 8.66 -19.89
CA SER A 241 -10.74 8.60 -21.31
C SER A 241 -9.27 8.96 -21.52
N PHE A 242 -8.54 8.17 -22.30
CA PHE A 242 -7.09 8.36 -22.52
C PHE A 242 -6.66 7.84 -23.89
N PHE A 243 -5.47 8.25 -24.35
CA PHE A 243 -4.89 7.84 -25.63
C PHE A 243 -3.68 6.92 -25.43
N VAL A 244 -3.65 5.80 -26.15
CA VAL A 244 -2.57 4.82 -26.12
C VAL A 244 -1.74 4.94 -27.40
N GLN A 245 -0.42 5.12 -27.24
CA GLN A 245 0.55 5.13 -28.34
C GLN A 245 1.89 4.48 -27.95
N THR A 246 2.77 4.32 -28.93
CA THR A 246 4.14 3.85 -28.73
C THR A 246 5.13 5.01 -28.57
N GLY A 247 6.39 4.70 -28.30
CA GLY A 247 7.46 5.71 -28.18
C GLY A 247 7.72 6.19 -26.75
N PHE A 248 7.05 5.60 -25.77
CA PHE A 248 7.34 5.81 -24.36
C PHE A 248 8.36 4.82 -23.83
N GLY A 249 9.05 5.21 -22.75
CA GLY A 249 9.92 4.31 -22.03
C GLY A 249 10.35 4.89 -20.69
N PRO A 250 10.79 4.04 -19.75
CA PRO A 250 11.22 4.51 -18.44
C PRO A 250 12.44 5.44 -18.54
N ILE A 251 12.57 6.42 -17.64
CA ILE A 251 13.78 7.25 -17.52
C ILE A 251 14.51 6.88 -16.23
N ILE A 252 15.72 6.34 -16.35
CA ILE A 252 16.54 5.92 -15.21
C ILE A 252 17.25 7.12 -14.58
N ARG A 253 17.20 7.20 -13.24
CA ARG A 253 17.94 8.17 -12.41
C ARG A 253 18.85 7.41 -11.45
N PHE A 254 20.12 7.80 -11.38
CA PHE A 254 21.05 7.32 -10.35
C PHE A 254 21.11 8.38 -9.25
N GLN A 255 21.03 7.94 -8.00
CA GLN A 255 21.02 8.77 -6.80
C GLN A 255 22.29 8.57 -5.96
N ALA A 256 22.89 7.38 -6.01
CA ALA A 256 24.15 7.07 -5.33
C ALA A 256 25.00 6.05 -6.12
N GLY A 257 26.27 5.96 -5.74
CA GLY A 257 27.29 5.13 -6.38
C GLY A 257 28.24 5.94 -7.28
N PRO A 258 29.26 5.29 -7.87
CA PRO A 258 30.18 5.95 -8.79
C PRO A 258 29.44 6.71 -9.89
N ALA A 259 29.89 7.93 -10.20
CA ALA A 259 29.44 8.64 -11.38
C ALA A 259 29.96 7.96 -12.66
N ASP A 260 29.29 8.18 -13.79
CA ASP A 260 29.79 7.70 -15.09
C ASP A 260 31.08 8.44 -15.47
N GLY A 261 32.15 7.69 -15.74
CA GLY A 261 33.52 8.19 -15.85
C GLY A 261 34.22 8.48 -14.51
N GLY A 262 33.57 8.20 -13.39
CA GLY A 262 34.10 8.44 -12.04
C GLY A 262 35.07 7.36 -11.56
N GLY A 263 35.38 7.38 -10.26
CA GLY A 263 36.29 6.42 -9.65
C GLY A 263 35.76 5.79 -8.36
N TRP A 264 36.40 4.68 -7.96
CA TRP A 264 36.14 3.94 -6.72
C TRP A 264 37.41 3.30 -6.14
N PHE A 265 37.32 2.67 -4.98
CA PHE A 265 38.44 1.94 -4.38
C PHE A 265 38.28 0.43 -4.54
N SER A 266 39.35 -0.27 -4.90
CA SER A 266 39.33 -1.74 -5.01
C SER A 266 39.11 -2.39 -3.64
N ASN A 267 38.45 -3.54 -3.59
CA ASN A 267 38.10 -4.26 -2.34
C ASN A 267 37.13 -3.50 -1.42
N VAL A 268 36.47 -2.45 -1.93
CA VAL A 268 35.42 -1.71 -1.21
C VAL A 268 34.07 -1.97 -1.86
N ASP A 269 33.08 -2.36 -1.06
CA ASP A 269 31.71 -2.57 -1.54
C ASP A 269 31.18 -1.33 -2.28
N VAL A 270 30.55 -1.54 -3.44
CA VAL A 270 29.90 -0.47 -4.21
C VAL A 270 28.40 -0.58 -4.01
N ALA A 271 27.77 0.51 -3.60
CA ALA A 271 26.33 0.62 -3.47
C ALA A 271 25.78 1.57 -4.55
N PHE A 272 24.82 1.09 -5.34
CA PHE A 272 24.08 1.90 -6.30
C PHE A 272 22.65 2.10 -5.79
N ALA A 273 22.21 3.36 -5.70
CA ALA A 273 20.81 3.71 -5.51
C ALA A 273 20.26 4.31 -6.81
N PHE A 274 19.10 3.84 -7.25
CA PHE A 274 18.50 4.26 -8.50
C PHE A 274 16.98 4.28 -8.42
N SER A 275 16.40 5.14 -9.24
CA SER A 275 14.96 5.29 -9.39
C SER A 275 14.58 5.45 -10.86
N VAL A 276 13.28 5.52 -11.11
CA VAL A 276 12.74 5.62 -12.45
C VAL A 276 11.64 6.65 -12.51
N GLU A 277 11.63 7.44 -13.58
CA GLU A 277 10.59 8.41 -13.85
C GLU A 277 9.68 7.88 -14.98
N LEU A 278 8.39 7.75 -14.64
CA LEU A 278 7.34 7.20 -15.52
C LEU A 278 6.16 8.18 -15.69
N SER A 279 6.16 9.29 -14.94
CA SER A 279 5.05 10.24 -14.85
C SER A 279 4.75 10.94 -16.17
N HIS A 280 5.77 11.14 -17.03
CA HIS A 280 5.60 11.78 -18.34
C HIS A 280 4.67 11.01 -19.30
N TYR A 281 4.32 9.75 -18.99
CA TYR A 281 3.39 8.93 -19.76
C TYR A 281 2.46 8.08 -18.91
N ASN A 282 2.36 8.35 -17.60
CA ASN A 282 1.52 7.59 -16.67
C ASN A 282 1.83 6.07 -16.69
N GLY A 283 3.10 5.70 -16.83
CA GLY A 283 3.52 4.30 -16.85
C GLY A 283 3.59 3.68 -15.45
N THR A 284 3.53 2.35 -15.39
CA THR A 284 3.71 1.57 -14.15
C THR A 284 4.97 0.72 -14.26
N LEU A 285 5.82 0.76 -13.23
CA LEU A 285 7.06 -0.02 -13.17
C LEU A 285 6.75 -1.51 -13.13
N PHE A 286 7.42 -2.30 -13.98
CA PHE A 286 7.50 -3.76 -13.82
C PHE A 286 8.69 -4.13 -12.92
N GLY A 287 9.85 -3.52 -13.14
CA GLY A 287 10.99 -3.63 -12.24
C GLY A 287 12.31 -3.17 -12.82
N PHE A 288 13.36 -3.30 -12.00
CA PHE A 288 14.76 -3.10 -12.31
C PHE A 288 15.51 -4.43 -12.43
N SER A 289 16.51 -4.48 -13.30
CA SER A 289 17.42 -5.61 -13.44
C SER A 289 18.81 -5.07 -13.72
N TRP A 290 19.85 -5.61 -13.09
CA TRP A 290 21.19 -5.06 -13.20
C TRP A 290 22.26 -6.13 -13.38
N SER A 291 23.41 -5.73 -13.90
CA SER A 291 24.60 -6.56 -14.05
C SER A 291 25.86 -5.75 -13.74
N PHE A 292 26.91 -6.42 -13.27
CA PHE A 292 28.21 -5.84 -12.98
C PHE A 292 29.29 -6.60 -13.74
N ASP A 293 30.07 -5.88 -14.55
CA ASP A 293 31.14 -6.40 -15.43
C ASP A 293 30.74 -7.51 -16.39
N ASP A 294 29.45 -7.77 -16.57
CA ASP A 294 28.91 -8.71 -17.54
C ASP A 294 27.82 -8.06 -18.38
N SER A 295 28.02 -8.01 -19.70
CA SER A 295 27.01 -7.52 -20.64
C SER A 295 26.11 -8.62 -21.20
N SER A 296 26.39 -9.89 -20.86
CA SER A 296 25.62 -11.04 -21.30
C SER A 296 24.21 -11.02 -20.70
N ALA A 297 23.25 -11.65 -21.39
CA ALA A 297 21.88 -11.75 -20.87
C ALA A 297 21.81 -12.53 -19.53
N ALA A 298 22.76 -13.44 -19.29
CA ALA A 298 22.82 -14.24 -18.07
C ALA A 298 23.41 -13.50 -16.87
N GLY A 299 24.17 -12.42 -17.10
CA GLY A 299 24.74 -11.59 -16.03
C GLY A 299 23.72 -10.71 -15.31
N PHE A 300 22.54 -10.51 -15.91
CA PHE A 300 21.48 -9.70 -15.33
C PHE A 300 20.75 -10.41 -14.19
N SER A 301 20.57 -9.69 -13.09
CA SER A 301 19.68 -10.09 -12.01
C SER A 301 18.25 -10.29 -12.52
N PRO A 302 17.42 -11.10 -11.84
CA PRO A 302 15.98 -11.07 -12.03
C PRO A 302 15.42 -9.65 -11.87
N PHE A 303 14.28 -9.38 -12.50
CA PHE A 303 13.58 -8.12 -12.30
C PHE A 303 13.01 -8.04 -10.88
N SER A 304 13.29 -6.95 -10.16
CA SER A 304 12.74 -6.62 -8.85
C SER A 304 12.33 -5.15 -8.78
N THR A 305 11.43 -4.76 -7.87
CA THR A 305 11.10 -3.35 -7.62
C THR A 305 12.13 -2.62 -6.74
N ASP A 306 13.16 -3.32 -6.27
CA ASP A 306 14.19 -2.75 -5.41
C ASP A 306 15.03 -1.69 -6.16
N GLY A 307 15.04 -0.46 -5.65
CA GLY A 307 15.81 0.67 -6.18
C GLY A 307 17.28 0.69 -5.76
N PHE A 308 17.86 -0.48 -5.47
CA PHE A 308 19.19 -0.59 -4.88
C PHE A 308 19.95 -1.84 -5.36
N ALA A 309 21.26 -1.72 -5.49
CA ALA A 309 22.17 -2.83 -5.74
C ALA A 309 23.46 -2.68 -4.92
N THR A 310 23.99 -3.79 -4.41
CA THR A 310 25.32 -3.85 -3.77
C THR A 310 26.22 -4.81 -4.50
N ILE A 311 27.42 -4.34 -4.83
CA ILE A 311 28.52 -5.14 -5.37
C ILE A 311 29.51 -5.36 -4.24
N GLU A 312 29.76 -6.62 -3.90
CA GLU A 312 30.77 -7.00 -2.92
C GLU A 312 32.16 -6.52 -3.37
N GLY A 313 32.92 -5.92 -2.46
CA GLY A 313 34.23 -5.33 -2.73
C GLY A 313 35.22 -6.34 -3.29
N SER A 314 35.09 -7.62 -2.92
CA SER A 314 35.90 -8.72 -3.48
C SER A 314 35.77 -8.87 -5.00
N LYS A 315 34.72 -8.33 -5.61
CA LYS A 315 34.49 -8.29 -7.07
C LYS A 315 34.99 -6.99 -7.70
N VAL A 316 35.27 -5.97 -6.90
CA VAL A 316 35.73 -4.65 -7.34
C VAL A 316 37.26 -4.66 -7.28
N THR A 317 37.89 -5.16 -8.33
CA THR A 317 39.35 -5.20 -8.45
C THR A 317 39.91 -3.83 -8.84
N ALA A 318 41.24 -3.67 -8.92
CA ALA A 318 41.80 -2.48 -9.54
C ALA A 318 41.62 -2.54 -11.07
N GLY A 319 41.20 -1.45 -11.69
CA GLY A 319 40.94 -1.36 -13.14
C GLY A 319 39.57 -0.80 -13.48
N ASP A 320 39.19 -0.92 -14.76
CA ASP A 320 37.92 -0.42 -15.27
C ASP A 320 36.78 -1.38 -14.98
N HIS A 321 35.67 -0.83 -14.50
CA HIS A 321 34.44 -1.54 -14.18
C HIS A 321 33.24 -0.89 -14.86
N PHE A 322 32.18 -1.66 -15.03
CA PHE A 322 30.90 -1.13 -15.47
C PHE A 322 29.70 -1.79 -14.79
N PHE A 323 28.69 -0.97 -14.51
CA PHE A 323 27.39 -1.38 -13.99
C PHE A 323 26.33 -1.08 -15.04
N ILE A 324 25.53 -2.08 -15.42
CA ILE A 324 24.41 -1.90 -16.35
C ILE A 324 23.11 -2.04 -15.58
N LEU A 325 22.28 -1.00 -15.63
CA LEU A 325 20.94 -0.99 -15.07
C LEU A 325 19.91 -1.01 -16.19
N ARG A 326 18.90 -1.86 -16.04
CA ARG A 326 17.68 -1.90 -16.85
C ARG A 326 16.48 -1.55 -15.99
N ALA A 327 15.57 -0.76 -16.54
CA ALA A 327 14.25 -0.53 -15.98
C ALA A 327 13.21 -0.92 -17.03
N LYS A 328 12.21 -1.69 -16.64
CA LYS A 328 11.13 -2.17 -17.51
C LYS A 328 9.78 -1.75 -16.94
N ASP A 329 8.88 -1.26 -17.76
CA ASP A 329 7.48 -1.01 -17.36
C ASP A 329 6.57 -2.22 -17.67
N ILE A 330 5.31 -2.18 -17.21
CA ILE A 330 4.34 -3.26 -17.43
C ILE A 330 3.90 -3.41 -18.89
N ALA A 331 4.13 -2.38 -19.73
CA ALA A 331 3.93 -2.45 -21.19
C ALA A 331 5.05 -3.24 -21.89
N GLY A 332 6.19 -3.36 -21.21
CA GLY A 332 7.39 -4.03 -21.70
C GLY A 332 8.44 -3.09 -22.28
N ASN A 333 8.25 -1.78 -22.18
CA ASN A 333 9.24 -0.80 -22.62
C ASN A 333 10.46 -0.91 -21.68
N LEU A 334 11.65 -1.01 -22.28
CA LEU A 334 12.91 -1.21 -21.58
C LEU A 334 13.82 -0.01 -21.76
N ALA A 335 14.26 0.58 -20.66
CA ALA A 335 15.35 1.53 -20.64
C ALA A 335 16.60 0.85 -20.08
N GLN A 336 17.77 1.25 -20.57
CA GLN A 336 19.05 0.77 -20.08
C GLN A 336 20.02 1.94 -19.92
N LYS A 337 20.76 1.97 -18.82
CA LYS A 337 21.84 2.92 -18.59
C LYS A 337 23.06 2.18 -18.05
N THR A 338 24.23 2.57 -18.51
CA THR A 338 25.51 2.02 -18.06
C THR A 338 26.28 3.11 -17.32
N ILE A 339 26.84 2.75 -16.17
CA ILE A 339 27.79 3.56 -15.42
C ILE A 339 29.15 2.88 -15.58
N ARG A 340 30.16 3.62 -16.03
CA ARG A 340 31.55 3.18 -16.10
C ARG A 340 32.35 3.89 -15.02
N PHE A 341 33.23 3.18 -14.33
CA PHE A 341 34.10 3.80 -13.34
C PHE A 341 35.41 3.01 -13.22
N ALA A 342 36.47 3.68 -12.79
CA ALA A 342 37.76 3.03 -12.54
C ALA A 342 37.98 2.83 -11.04
N ALA A 343 38.40 1.64 -10.63
CA ALA A 343 38.77 1.35 -9.26
C ALA A 343 40.29 1.33 -9.08
N ALA A 344 40.79 1.91 -7.98
CA ALA A 344 42.21 1.89 -7.63
C ALA A 344 42.43 1.37 -6.20
N ALA A 345 43.59 0.75 -5.96
CA ALA A 345 43.99 0.38 -4.61
C ALA A 345 44.42 1.63 -3.82
N ALA A 346 44.01 1.72 -2.57
CA ALA A 346 44.53 2.73 -1.65
C ALA A 346 45.83 2.21 -1.04
N SER A 347 46.95 2.91 -1.26
CA SER A 347 48.23 2.59 -0.59
C SER A 347 48.28 3.16 0.82
N LEU A 348 47.65 4.32 1.04
CA LEU A 348 47.58 5.05 2.32
C LEU A 348 48.95 5.21 2.99
N ASP A 349 50.01 5.29 2.19
CA ASP A 349 51.40 5.29 2.63
C ASP A 349 52.02 6.70 2.64
N GLN A 350 51.29 7.70 2.16
CA GLN A 350 51.63 9.11 2.31
C GLN A 350 50.96 9.69 3.56
N GLY A 351 51.54 10.76 4.09
CA GLY A 351 51.04 11.48 5.27
C GLY A 351 49.72 12.21 4.99
N ILE A 352 49.64 13.47 5.42
CA ILE A 352 48.40 14.25 5.29
C ILE A 352 48.34 14.96 3.93
N LEU A 353 47.22 14.80 3.22
CA LEU A 353 46.80 15.70 2.14
C LEU A 353 45.89 16.78 2.73
N ILE A 354 46.26 18.04 2.55
CA ILE A 354 45.38 19.18 2.82
C ILE A 354 44.80 19.66 1.49
N ILE A 355 43.48 19.76 1.42
CA ILE A 355 42.73 20.36 0.32
C ILE A 355 42.14 21.65 0.84
N ASP A 356 42.61 22.75 0.28
CA ASP A 356 42.20 24.11 0.62
C ASP A 356 41.43 24.72 -0.54
N ASP A 357 40.21 25.13 -0.22
CA ASP A 357 39.27 25.83 -1.08
C ASP A 357 38.72 27.04 -0.32
N CYS A 358 39.60 27.72 0.43
CA CYS A 358 39.31 28.97 1.11
C CYS A 358 40.31 30.06 0.67
N ASN A 359 39.83 31.30 0.63
CA ASN A 359 40.66 32.44 0.26
C ASN A 359 41.41 33.04 1.47
N PHE A 360 42.23 32.24 2.17
CA PHE A 360 43.03 32.67 3.34
C PHE A 360 44.51 32.85 3.04
N SER A 361 45.16 33.75 3.78
CA SER A 361 46.61 33.97 3.76
C SER A 361 47.35 33.27 4.91
N GLU A 362 46.71 32.32 5.61
CA GLU A 362 47.25 31.65 6.81
C GLU A 362 47.50 30.14 6.63
N ASN A 363 47.68 29.68 5.39
CA ASN A 363 47.92 28.27 5.03
C ASN A 363 49.12 27.65 5.79
N GLU A 364 50.11 28.49 6.15
CA GLU A 364 51.26 28.12 6.99
C GLU A 364 50.88 27.62 8.40
N THR A 365 49.72 28.05 8.94
CA THR A 365 49.29 27.68 10.30
C THR A 365 48.87 26.22 10.40
N LEU A 366 48.13 25.68 9.43
CA LEU A 366 47.70 24.28 9.42
C LEU A 366 48.89 23.35 9.26
N GLU A 367 49.79 23.63 8.32
CA GLU A 367 51.02 22.85 8.16
C GLU A 367 51.87 22.86 9.42
N ALA A 368 52.04 24.03 10.06
CA ALA A 368 52.78 24.16 11.31
C ALA A 368 52.10 23.44 12.48
N ILE A 369 50.76 23.48 12.57
CA ILE A 369 49.98 22.77 13.60
C ILE A 369 50.15 21.26 13.45
N PHE A 370 49.99 20.74 12.23
CA PHE A 370 50.14 19.31 11.97
C PHE A 370 51.58 18.83 12.17
N ALA A 371 52.56 19.59 11.68
CA ALA A 371 53.98 19.31 11.90
C ALA A 371 54.34 19.33 13.39
N ALA A 372 53.82 20.28 14.18
CA ALA A 372 54.05 20.37 15.62
C ALA A 372 53.43 19.18 16.38
N SER A 373 52.32 18.63 15.87
CA SER A 373 51.67 17.41 16.39
C SER A 373 52.29 16.11 15.87
N GLY A 374 53.37 16.16 15.10
CA GLY A 374 54.08 14.97 14.60
C GLY A 374 53.45 14.33 13.36
N HIS A 375 52.59 15.06 12.63
CA HIS A 375 51.95 14.59 11.42
C HIS A 375 52.38 15.47 10.23
N PRO A 376 53.46 15.11 9.52
CA PRO A 376 53.93 15.93 8.42
C PRO A 376 52.90 15.95 7.29
N VAL A 377 52.57 17.16 6.84
CA VAL A 377 51.77 17.36 5.62
C VAL A 377 52.60 16.87 4.44
N ALA A 378 52.07 15.87 3.74
CA ALA A 378 52.71 15.27 2.59
C ALA A 378 52.41 16.05 1.32
N ARG A 379 51.22 16.68 1.24
CA ARG A 379 50.83 17.53 0.13
C ARG A 379 49.80 18.57 0.55
N TYR A 380 49.94 19.76 -0.03
CA TYR A 380 48.93 20.81 -0.03
C TYR A 380 48.32 20.93 -1.43
N TRP A 381 46.99 21.04 -1.52
CA TRP A 381 46.23 21.25 -2.74
C TRP A 381 45.38 22.50 -2.57
N ASP A 382 45.68 23.54 -3.34
CA ASP A 382 45.04 24.86 -3.22
C ASP A 382 44.22 25.16 -4.48
N PHE A 383 42.90 25.34 -4.32
CA PHE A 383 41.98 25.65 -5.43
C PHE A 383 42.05 27.11 -5.88
N ASP A 384 42.37 28.04 -4.99
CA ASP A 384 42.39 29.47 -5.29
C ASP A 384 43.79 29.94 -5.71
N GLY A 385 44.81 29.22 -5.23
CA GLY A 385 46.22 29.42 -5.52
C GLY A 385 46.78 30.61 -4.78
N ASP A 386 47.62 30.36 -3.78
CA ASP A 386 48.45 31.36 -3.11
C ASP A 386 49.94 31.22 -3.46
N PRO A 387 50.37 31.72 -4.63
CA PRO A 387 51.77 31.70 -5.03
C PRO A 387 52.68 32.54 -4.13
N ALA A 388 52.14 33.42 -3.28
CA ALA A 388 52.96 34.19 -2.33
C ALA A 388 53.53 33.31 -1.22
N ASN A 389 52.85 32.21 -0.90
CA ASN A 389 53.23 31.23 0.13
C ASN A 389 53.73 29.90 -0.46
N GLY A 390 53.96 29.85 -1.78
CA GLY A 390 54.57 28.69 -2.46
C GLY A 390 53.61 27.56 -2.79
N HIS A 391 52.29 27.77 -2.64
CA HIS A 391 51.26 26.82 -3.02
C HIS A 391 50.75 27.13 -4.43
N PRO A 392 51.06 26.31 -5.45
CA PRO A 392 50.50 26.51 -6.78
C PRO A 392 49.01 26.22 -6.77
N LYS A 393 48.27 26.95 -7.61
CA LYS A 393 46.89 26.59 -7.97
C LYS A 393 46.90 25.22 -8.64
N ASP A 394 46.35 24.21 -7.96
CA ASP A 394 46.22 22.86 -8.50
C ASP A 394 44.83 22.70 -9.19
N ASP A 395 44.63 21.64 -10.01
CA ASP A 395 43.43 21.48 -10.85
C ASP A 395 42.27 20.70 -10.16
N LEU A 396 41.45 19.94 -10.89
CA LEU A 396 40.43 19.05 -10.29
C LEU A 396 40.86 17.56 -10.31
N SER A 397 42.11 17.25 -10.70
CA SER A 397 42.58 15.87 -10.88
C SER A 397 42.82 15.10 -9.58
N ILE A 398 42.83 15.79 -8.43
CA ILE A 398 42.93 15.14 -7.12
C ILE A 398 41.73 14.23 -6.83
N TRP A 399 40.57 14.48 -7.45
CA TRP A 399 39.32 13.75 -7.24
C TRP A 399 39.29 12.40 -7.98
N THR A 400 40.32 11.59 -7.77
CA THR A 400 40.40 10.23 -8.27
C THR A 400 40.85 9.30 -7.14
N PRO A 401 40.42 8.03 -7.14
CA PRO A 401 40.86 7.07 -6.14
C PRO A 401 42.37 6.83 -6.18
N GLY A 402 43.00 6.97 -7.36
CA GLY A 402 44.44 6.83 -7.52
C GLY A 402 45.25 7.95 -6.85
N GLU A 403 44.72 9.18 -6.81
CA GLU A 403 45.38 10.30 -6.12
C GLU A 403 45.01 10.35 -4.63
N LEU A 404 43.72 10.31 -4.28
CA LEU A 404 43.27 10.31 -2.88
C LEU A 404 43.82 9.11 -2.10
N GLY A 405 43.84 7.92 -2.73
CA GLY A 405 44.26 6.67 -2.12
C GLY A 405 45.73 6.60 -1.71
N LYS A 406 46.55 7.59 -2.07
CA LYS A 406 47.95 7.67 -1.62
C LYS A 406 48.06 8.10 -0.17
N TYR A 407 47.13 8.92 0.32
CA TYR A 407 47.25 9.62 1.61
C TYR A 407 46.51 8.89 2.72
N SER A 408 47.18 8.66 3.84
CA SER A 408 46.60 8.08 5.07
C SER A 408 45.53 8.97 5.69
N SER A 409 45.63 10.29 5.49
CA SER A 409 44.63 11.26 5.94
C SER A 409 44.39 12.35 4.89
N VAL A 410 43.12 12.71 4.69
CA VAL A 410 42.68 13.83 3.87
C VAL A 410 41.98 14.84 4.77
N VAL A 411 42.44 16.08 4.71
CA VAL A 411 41.86 17.23 5.41
C VAL A 411 41.31 18.17 4.36
N ILE A 412 40.02 18.48 4.43
CA ILE A 412 39.38 19.42 3.52
C ILE A 412 38.96 20.65 4.30
N PHE A 413 39.46 21.81 3.87
CA PHE A 413 39.09 23.12 4.34
C PHE A 413 38.41 23.88 3.19
N THR A 414 37.17 24.35 3.40
CA THR A 414 36.40 25.03 2.34
C THR A 414 35.52 26.16 2.88
N ASP A 415 35.39 27.25 2.13
CA ASP A 415 34.60 28.44 2.50
C ASP A 415 33.28 28.56 1.73
N ASN A 416 32.71 27.41 1.31
CA ASN A 416 31.39 27.18 0.66
C ASN A 416 31.49 26.67 -0.80
N SER A 417 32.48 25.84 -1.10
CA SER A 417 32.69 25.32 -2.47
C SER A 417 31.93 24.01 -2.76
N PRO A 418 31.28 23.89 -3.93
CA PRO A 418 30.56 22.68 -4.35
C PRO A 418 31.49 21.50 -4.71
N THR A 419 32.82 21.68 -4.69
CA THR A 419 33.80 20.67 -5.12
C THR A 419 33.81 19.43 -4.22
N ALA A 420 33.84 19.61 -2.90
CA ALA A 420 33.80 18.50 -1.95
C ALA A 420 32.44 17.79 -1.94
N TRP A 421 31.34 18.55 -2.08
CA TRP A 421 29.98 17.98 -2.19
C TRP A 421 29.85 17.10 -3.44
N ALA A 422 30.35 17.57 -4.58
CA ALA A 422 30.31 16.82 -5.83
C ALA A 422 31.06 15.48 -5.75
N ASN A 423 31.93 15.30 -4.75
CA ASN A 423 32.77 14.12 -4.56
C ASN A 423 32.47 13.37 -3.24
N GLU A 424 31.35 13.66 -2.58
CA GLU A 424 31.00 13.05 -1.28
C GLU A 424 30.98 11.51 -1.34
N ILE A 425 30.54 10.97 -2.47
CA ILE A 425 30.45 9.53 -2.72
C ILE A 425 31.85 8.89 -2.80
N LEU A 426 32.80 9.56 -3.48
CA LEU A 426 34.18 9.12 -3.57
C LEU A 426 34.91 9.23 -2.22
N LEU A 427 34.64 10.30 -1.45
CA LEU A 427 35.19 10.48 -0.11
C LEU A 427 34.68 9.41 0.88
N GLY A 428 33.40 9.04 0.80
CA GLY A 428 32.87 7.92 1.56
C GLY A 428 33.56 6.60 1.21
N ALA A 429 33.87 6.39 -0.07
CA ALA A 429 34.63 5.22 -0.54
C ALA A 429 36.08 5.23 -0.03
N TYR A 430 36.72 6.39 0.04
CA TYR A 430 38.07 6.57 0.61
C TYR A 430 38.13 6.17 2.08
N VAL A 431 37.15 6.59 2.88
CA VAL A 431 37.06 6.19 4.30
C VAL A 431 36.87 4.68 4.42
N LYS A 432 36.01 4.07 3.59
CA LYS A 432 35.84 2.62 3.56
C LYS A 432 37.08 1.86 3.10
N ALA A 433 37.95 2.50 2.31
CA ALA A 433 39.24 1.96 1.94
C ALA A 433 40.28 2.02 3.07
N GLY A 434 39.96 2.62 4.22
CA GLY A 434 40.82 2.74 5.40
C GLY A 434 41.44 4.13 5.61
N GLY A 435 41.09 5.11 4.78
CA GLY A 435 41.58 6.48 4.90
C GLY A 435 40.91 7.27 6.03
N ASN A 436 41.63 8.25 6.60
CA ASN A 436 41.08 9.16 7.60
C ASN A 436 40.62 10.45 6.93
N LEU A 437 39.35 10.85 7.14
CA LEU A 437 38.80 12.06 6.54
C LEU A 437 38.48 13.10 7.62
N TRP A 438 39.02 14.30 7.46
CA TRP A 438 38.62 15.48 8.22
C TRP A 438 38.01 16.54 7.30
N LEU A 439 36.84 17.05 7.66
CA LEU A 439 36.10 18.08 6.94
C LEU A 439 35.91 19.27 7.87
N THR A 440 36.29 20.46 7.43
CA THR A 440 36.14 21.71 8.17
C THR A 440 35.80 22.85 7.22
N SER A 441 35.11 23.88 7.71
CA SER A 441 34.61 24.98 6.89
C SER A 441 34.48 26.30 7.63
N TYR A 442 34.63 27.42 6.92
CA TYR A 442 34.65 28.76 7.51
C TYR A 442 33.27 29.39 7.83
N ASN A 443 32.14 28.88 7.31
CA ASN A 443 30.82 29.51 7.55
C ASN A 443 29.61 28.58 7.26
N TRP A 444 29.77 27.27 7.42
CA TRP A 444 28.83 26.32 6.84
C TRP A 444 27.82 25.79 7.87
N SER A 445 26.52 25.83 7.56
CA SER A 445 25.45 25.26 8.39
C SER A 445 24.74 24.05 7.76
N GLY A 446 25.32 23.43 6.71
CA GLY A 446 24.57 22.64 5.72
C GLY A 446 24.82 21.12 5.65
N PHE A 447 25.58 20.51 6.56
CA PHE A 447 25.96 19.10 6.46
C PHE A 447 24.86 18.07 6.82
N SER A 448 23.61 18.49 7.01
CA SER A 448 22.58 17.67 7.68
C SER A 448 21.78 16.70 6.78
N SER A 449 22.19 16.38 5.55
CA SER A 449 21.35 15.50 4.69
C SER A 449 22.06 14.75 3.52
N GLY A 450 23.36 14.43 3.61
CA GLY A 450 24.14 13.80 2.51
C GLY A 450 24.70 12.40 2.79
N PHE A 451 25.27 11.73 1.77
CA PHE A 451 25.79 10.34 1.82
C PHE A 451 26.90 10.14 2.85
N LEU A 452 27.73 11.17 3.09
CA LEU A 452 28.77 11.15 4.12
C LEU A 452 28.19 11.11 5.55
N SER A 453 27.00 11.68 5.78
CA SER A 453 26.31 11.61 7.07
C SER A 453 25.74 10.22 7.35
N GLU A 454 25.39 9.46 6.31
CA GLU A 454 24.79 8.11 6.41
C GLU A 454 25.84 6.99 6.53
N ILE A 455 27.00 7.12 5.87
CA ILE A 455 28.04 6.08 5.87
C ILE A 455 29.03 6.21 7.02
N CYS A 456 29.34 7.43 7.44
CA CYS A 456 30.56 7.63 8.20
C CYS A 456 30.33 7.81 9.71
N GLY A 457 29.10 8.04 10.18
CA GLY A 457 28.90 8.52 11.55
C GLY A 457 29.80 9.74 11.88
N ILE A 458 30.26 10.45 10.84
CA ILE A 458 31.14 11.60 10.97
C ILE A 458 30.27 12.70 11.56
N VAL A 459 30.57 13.02 12.82
CA VAL A 459 30.17 14.29 13.41
C VAL A 459 30.95 15.36 12.66
N ALA A 460 30.25 16.22 11.93
CA ALA A 460 30.85 17.43 11.38
C ALA A 460 31.50 18.21 12.54
N VAL A 461 32.82 18.37 12.51
CA VAL A 461 33.52 19.24 13.46
C VAL A 461 33.41 20.66 12.91
N PHE A 462 32.37 21.37 13.35
CA PHE A 462 32.27 22.81 13.12
C PHE A 462 33.29 23.51 14.00
N ASN A 463 34.33 24.08 13.40
CA ASN A 463 35.12 25.09 14.07
C ASN A 463 34.68 26.44 13.51
N ASP A 464 33.90 27.19 14.29
CA ASP A 464 33.69 28.62 14.05
C ASP A 464 35.05 29.31 14.23
N PHE A 465 35.77 29.51 13.12
CA PHE A 465 37.13 30.07 13.12
C PHE A 465 37.16 31.53 13.57
N GLU A 466 36.01 32.20 13.71
CA GLU A 466 35.98 33.66 13.85
C GLU A 466 36.22 34.22 15.26
N SER A 467 36.27 33.44 16.35
CA SER A 467 36.42 34.12 17.68
C SER A 467 37.06 33.38 18.85
N ALA A 468 37.30 32.08 18.81
CA ALA A 468 38.03 31.38 19.86
C ALA A 468 38.62 30.10 19.28
N GLY A 469 39.93 29.89 19.45
CA GLY A 469 40.59 28.67 18.97
C GLY A 469 39.82 27.40 19.35
N ILE A 470 39.94 26.38 18.49
CA ILE A 470 39.34 25.03 18.55
C ILE A 470 38.74 24.65 19.92
N THR A 471 37.41 24.71 20.07
CA THR A 471 36.71 24.20 21.27
C THR A 471 35.48 23.36 20.93
N GLY A 472 35.58 22.03 21.15
CA GLY A 472 34.55 21.16 21.74
C GLY A 472 33.45 20.55 20.84
N VAL A 473 33.30 19.22 20.92
CA VAL A 473 32.23 18.38 20.31
C VAL A 473 31.12 18.08 21.34
N ASN A 474 29.89 17.82 20.89
CA ASN A 474 28.68 17.61 21.69
C ASN A 474 28.48 16.12 22.10
N ASP A 475 28.31 15.83 23.40
CA ASP A 475 28.48 14.51 24.06
C ASP A 475 27.18 13.70 24.31
N SER A 476 26.38 13.36 23.29
CA SER A 476 25.30 12.38 23.55
C SER A 476 24.75 11.67 22.31
N TRP A 477 25.25 10.46 22.00
CA TRP A 477 24.43 9.37 21.44
C TRP A 477 25.18 8.02 21.37
N ASP A 478 24.49 6.92 21.66
CA ASP A 478 25.03 5.55 21.63
C ASP A 478 24.99 4.94 20.20
N ASN A 479 26.13 4.42 19.73
CA ASN A 479 26.36 3.89 18.37
C ASN A 479 25.94 2.40 18.23
N PRO A 480 25.05 2.03 17.29
CA PRO A 480 24.66 0.63 17.05
C PRO A 480 25.60 -0.19 16.14
N TRP A 481 26.67 0.38 15.58
CA TRP A 481 27.54 -0.26 14.58
C TRP A 481 29.00 -0.50 15.00
N GLY A 482 29.34 -0.24 16.26
CA GLY A 482 30.60 -0.73 16.87
C GLY A 482 31.91 -0.09 16.40
N ASN A 483 31.87 0.98 15.59
CA ASN A 483 33.07 1.74 15.21
C ASN A 483 33.32 2.93 16.16
N THR A 484 34.57 3.09 16.60
CA THR A 484 34.98 4.17 17.50
C THR A 484 35.21 5.45 16.69
N VAL A 485 34.34 6.45 16.83
CA VAL A 485 34.58 7.81 16.35
C VAL A 485 35.09 8.62 17.55
N ASN A 486 36.38 8.98 17.56
CA ASN A 486 37.02 9.60 18.71
C ASN A 486 36.80 11.12 18.67
N SER A 487 36.09 11.65 19.67
CA SER A 487 35.51 13.00 19.71
C SER A 487 36.34 14.04 20.49
N SER A 488 37.66 13.91 20.56
CA SER A 488 38.51 14.93 21.21
C SER A 488 39.87 15.03 20.55
N PHE A 489 40.46 16.24 20.58
CA PHE A 489 41.82 16.52 20.15
C PHE A 489 42.89 15.67 20.87
N ASP A 490 42.53 14.95 21.94
CA ASP A 490 43.39 14.01 22.67
C ASP A 490 43.29 12.55 22.18
N GLY A 491 42.59 12.31 21.07
CA GLY A 491 42.26 10.96 20.57
C GLY A 491 42.96 10.52 19.30
N ILE A 492 44.06 11.15 18.90
CA ILE A 492 44.89 10.72 17.76
C ILE A 492 45.43 9.32 18.05
N THR A 493 44.72 8.30 17.55
CA THR A 493 45.37 7.06 17.12
C THR A 493 45.27 7.06 15.61
N ILE A 494 46.23 7.74 14.98
CA ILE A 494 46.61 7.41 13.61
C ILE A 494 47.26 6.04 13.71
N ASN A 495 46.58 5.02 13.18
CA ASN A 495 47.27 3.77 12.87
C ASN A 495 48.14 3.95 11.64
#